data_AF-A0A6I9VE67-F1
#
_entry.id   AF-A0A6I9VE67-F1
#
_cell.length_a   1.000
_cell.length_b   1.000
_cell.length_c   1.000
_cell.angle_alpha   90.00
_cell.angle_beta   90.00
_cell.angle_gamma   90.00
#
_symmetry.space_group_name_H-M   'P 1'
#
loop_
_entity.id
_entity.type
_entity.pdbx_description
1 polymer ?
#
loop_
_entity_poly.entity_id
_entity_poly.type
_entity_poly.pdbx_seq_one_letter_code
_entity_poly.pdbx_strand_id
1 'polypeptide(L)'
;MEVQAKQGVQLSVLANKDADMRNLSKLFPIKTIEEMESVNNAINEVNINEYINAIKHLLKGDPEKHFEEIISRSMCNEVNVGGVHGKICLKKYTSLYDAIISGLSATSEKPDKQLSKCLHIVKKKAV
;
A
#
# COMPACT_ATOMS: atom_id res chain seq x y z
N MET A 1 22.81 7.38 -35.04
CA MET A 1 21.38 7.02 -35.11
C MET A 1 20.89 6.21 -33.90
N GLU A 2 21.56 6.25 -32.73
CA GLU A 2 21.19 5.45 -31.54
C GLU A 2 20.34 6.18 -30.48
N VAL A 3 20.12 7.49 -30.64
CA VAL A 3 19.49 8.33 -29.59
C VAL A 3 17.96 8.22 -29.60
N GLN A 4 17.33 7.98 -30.76
CA GLN A 4 15.86 7.90 -30.87
C GLN A 4 15.29 6.56 -30.37
N ALA A 5 16.00 5.45 -30.56
CA ALA A 5 15.54 4.13 -30.12
C ALA A 5 15.48 4.02 -28.57
N LYS A 6 16.45 4.61 -27.85
CA LYS A 6 16.47 4.60 -26.38
C LYS A 6 15.34 5.43 -25.77
N GLN A 7 14.96 6.55 -26.39
CA GLN A 7 13.86 7.40 -25.90
C GLN A 7 12.48 6.76 -26.11
N GLY A 8 12.25 6.12 -27.27
CA GLY A 8 10.97 5.44 -27.55
C GLY A 8 10.71 4.24 -26.64
N VAL A 9 11.76 3.46 -26.32
CA VAL A 9 11.66 2.34 -25.38
C VAL A 9 11.41 2.84 -23.94
N GLN A 10 12.09 3.91 -23.51
CA GLN A 10 11.84 4.50 -22.18
C GLN A 10 10.42 5.03 -22.02
N LEU A 11 9.87 5.73 -23.02
CA LEU A 11 8.49 6.23 -22.96
C LEU A 11 7.47 5.09 -22.86
N SER A 12 7.68 4.02 -23.64
CA SER A 12 6.77 2.86 -23.65
C SER A 12 6.78 2.12 -22.31
N VAL A 13 7.96 1.96 -21.70
CA VAL A 13 8.11 1.34 -20.37
C VAL A 13 7.47 2.20 -19.28
N LEU A 14 7.59 3.53 -19.36
CA LEU A 14 6.95 4.45 -18.42
C LEU A 14 5.42 4.40 -18.54
N ALA A 15 4.89 4.46 -19.76
CA ALA A 15 3.45 4.39 -20.02
C ALA A 15 2.81 3.08 -19.53
N ASN A 16 3.50 1.95 -19.68
CA ASN A 16 3.02 0.66 -19.17
C ASN A 16 3.04 0.63 -17.63
N LYS A 17 4.12 1.11 -16.99
CA LYS A 17 4.18 1.23 -15.51
C LYS A 17 3.08 2.12 -14.94
N ASP A 18 2.76 3.23 -15.63
CA ASP A 18 1.64 4.10 -15.24
C ASP A 18 0.28 3.40 -15.38
N ALA A 19 0.08 2.58 -16.41
CA ALA A 19 -1.15 1.82 -16.60
C ALA A 19 -1.32 0.72 -15.53
N ASP A 20 -0.25 -0.02 -15.22
CA ASP A 20 -0.24 -1.06 -14.18
C ASP A 20 -0.47 -0.45 -12.79
N MET A 21 0.19 0.67 -12.49
CA MET A 21 -0.04 1.40 -11.24
C MET A 21 -1.48 1.90 -11.12
N ARG A 22 -2.09 2.43 -12.20
CA ARG A 22 -3.50 2.85 -12.21
C ARG A 22 -4.48 1.69 -12.00
N ASN A 23 -4.13 0.49 -12.46
CA ASN A 23 -4.95 -0.70 -12.23
C ASN A 23 -4.85 -1.20 -10.79
N LEU A 24 -3.64 -1.23 -10.21
CA LEU A 24 -3.43 -1.57 -8.79
C LEU A 24 -4.07 -0.55 -7.86
N SER A 25 -4.07 0.73 -8.22
CA SER A 25 -4.73 1.79 -7.46
C SER A 25 -6.23 1.51 -7.23
N LYS A 26 -6.89 0.77 -8.12
CA LYS A 26 -8.33 0.43 -8.00
C LYS A 26 -8.61 -0.64 -6.94
N LEU A 27 -7.59 -1.39 -6.51
CA LEU A 27 -7.69 -2.35 -5.41
C LEU A 27 -7.71 -1.65 -4.05
N PHE A 28 -7.41 -0.35 -4.03
CA PHE A 28 -7.38 0.47 -2.84
C PHE A 28 -8.47 1.57 -2.90
N PRO A 29 -8.99 2.03 -1.75
CA PRO A 29 -8.70 1.51 -0.42
C PRO A 29 -9.43 0.19 -0.15
N ILE A 30 -8.80 -0.69 0.62
CA ILE A 30 -9.38 -1.97 1.09
C ILE A 30 -10.50 -1.67 2.11
N LYS A 31 -11.69 -2.20 1.86
CA LYS A 31 -12.93 -1.95 2.61
C LYS A 31 -13.41 -3.15 3.40
N THR A 32 -13.09 -4.36 2.95
CA THR A 32 -13.55 -5.61 3.58
C THR A 32 -12.40 -6.55 3.92
N ILE A 33 -12.70 -7.53 4.76
CA ILE A 33 -11.77 -8.62 5.10
C ILE A 33 -11.49 -9.47 3.85
N GLU A 34 -12.51 -9.74 3.04
CA GLU A 34 -12.39 -10.51 1.80
C GLU A 34 -11.47 -9.82 0.79
N GLU A 35 -11.55 -8.49 0.66
CA GLU A 35 -10.62 -7.71 -0.16
C GLU A 35 -9.19 -7.78 0.41
N MET A 36 -9.03 -7.75 1.73
CA MET A 36 -7.72 -7.89 2.38
C MET A 36 -7.09 -9.26 2.11
N GLU A 37 -7.88 -10.33 2.20
CA GLU A 37 -7.47 -11.69 1.84
C GLU A 37 -7.13 -11.79 0.34
N SER A 38 -7.99 -11.26 -0.52
CA SER A 38 -7.79 -11.28 -1.97
C SER A 38 -6.52 -10.55 -2.39
N VAL A 39 -6.28 -9.34 -1.88
CA VAL A 39 -5.07 -8.56 -2.18
C VAL A 39 -3.84 -9.28 -1.65
N ASN A 40 -3.89 -9.79 -0.41
CA ASN A 40 -2.76 -10.54 0.16
C ASN A 40 -2.39 -11.77 -0.68
N ASN A 41 -3.38 -12.52 -1.14
CA ASN A 41 -3.16 -13.73 -1.94
C ASN A 41 -2.73 -13.42 -3.38
N ALA A 42 -3.08 -12.23 -3.91
CA ALA A 42 -2.66 -11.80 -5.24
C ALA A 42 -1.19 -11.34 -5.28
N ILE A 43 -0.63 -10.92 -4.14
CA ILE A 43 0.77 -10.52 -4.02
C ILE A 43 1.67 -11.76 -4.00
N ASN A 44 2.66 -11.77 -4.89
CA ASN A 44 3.67 -12.80 -5.00
C ASN A 44 5.04 -12.18 -5.34
N GLU A 45 6.09 -12.99 -5.37
CA GLU A 45 7.48 -12.55 -5.59
C GLU A 45 7.68 -11.81 -6.92
N VAL A 46 6.85 -12.08 -7.93
CA VAL A 46 6.96 -11.48 -9.26
C VAL A 46 6.38 -10.05 -9.27
N ASN A 47 5.27 -9.82 -8.56
CA ASN A 47 4.51 -8.56 -8.64
C ASN A 47 4.63 -7.68 -7.38
N ILE A 48 5.25 -8.13 -6.29
CA ILE A 48 5.33 -7.39 -5.02
C ILE A 48 5.85 -5.96 -5.19
N ASN A 49 6.82 -5.75 -6.08
CA ASN A 49 7.38 -4.43 -6.34
C ASN A 49 6.35 -3.44 -6.92
N GLU A 50 5.38 -3.92 -7.69
CA GLU A 50 4.32 -3.08 -8.25
C GLU A 50 3.36 -2.61 -7.15
N TYR A 51 2.99 -3.51 -6.23
CA TYR A 51 2.19 -3.16 -5.05
C TYR A 51 2.93 -2.18 -4.14
N ILE A 52 4.22 -2.41 -3.89
CA ILE A 52 5.06 -1.47 -3.12
C ILE A 52 5.06 -0.09 -3.77
N ASN A 53 5.23 0.00 -5.09
CA ASN A 53 5.23 1.28 -5.80
C ASN A 53 3.87 1.97 -5.77
N ALA A 54 2.77 1.22 -5.92
CA ALA A 54 1.42 1.74 -5.78
C ALA A 54 1.19 2.31 -4.36
N ILE A 55 1.60 1.56 -3.32
CA ILE A 55 1.50 2.02 -1.93
C ILE A 55 2.36 3.27 -1.69
N LYS A 56 3.60 3.32 -2.20
CA LYS A 56 4.45 4.52 -2.12
C LYS A 56 3.81 5.73 -2.79
N HIS A 57 3.14 5.51 -3.93
CA HIS A 57 2.43 6.57 -4.63
C HIS A 57 1.26 7.12 -3.80
N LEU A 58 0.44 6.22 -3.25
CA LEU A 58 -0.72 6.57 -2.42
C LEU A 58 -0.31 7.26 -1.10
N LEU A 59 0.85 6.88 -0.53
CA LEU A 59 1.38 7.47 0.69
C LEU A 59 2.26 8.71 0.46
N LYS A 60 2.40 9.18 -0.78
CA LYS A 60 3.33 10.27 -1.12
C LYS A 60 2.99 11.55 -0.34
N GLY A 61 4.00 12.18 0.24
CA GLY A 61 3.88 13.43 0.99
C GLY A 61 3.65 13.20 2.48
N ASP A 62 2.44 12.80 2.89
CA ASP A 62 2.06 12.59 4.29
C ASP A 62 1.38 11.22 4.51
N PRO A 63 2.17 10.16 4.75
CA PRO A 63 1.66 8.79 4.91
C PRO A 63 0.60 8.66 6.00
N GLU A 64 0.66 9.49 7.05
CA GLU A 64 -0.27 9.45 8.18
C GLU A 64 -1.65 9.96 7.79
N LYS A 65 -1.71 10.96 6.90
CA LYS A 65 -2.98 11.50 6.40
C LYS A 65 -3.55 10.69 5.26
N HIS A 66 -2.69 10.09 4.42
CA HIS A 66 -3.08 9.34 3.23
C HIS A 66 -3.23 7.84 3.46
N PHE A 67 -3.04 7.33 4.68
CA PHE A 67 -3.19 5.91 4.94
C PHE A 67 -4.61 5.38 4.63
N GLU A 68 -5.62 6.24 4.69
CA GLU A 68 -7.00 5.90 4.31
C GLU A 68 -7.18 5.59 2.82
N GLU A 69 -6.18 5.94 1.99
CA GLU A 69 -6.09 5.56 0.58
C GLU A 69 -5.64 4.11 0.40
N ILE A 70 -5.03 3.45 1.40
CA ILE A 70 -4.63 2.03 1.35
C ILE A 70 -5.70 1.16 2.02
N ILE A 71 -6.03 1.49 3.27
CA ILE A 71 -7.02 0.77 4.06
C ILE A 71 -8.07 1.80 4.45
N SER A 72 -9.30 1.55 4.03
CA SER A 72 -10.40 2.48 4.29
C SER A 72 -10.55 2.76 5.78
N ARG A 73 -11.14 3.92 6.11
CA ARG A 73 -11.33 4.31 7.51
C ARG A 73 -12.12 3.29 8.33
N SER A 74 -13.19 2.72 7.77
CA SER A 74 -13.98 1.68 8.42
C SER A 74 -13.10 0.47 8.76
N MET A 75 -12.33 0.00 7.79
CA MET A 75 -11.43 -1.14 7.99
C MET A 75 -10.29 -0.82 8.96
N CYS A 76 -9.79 0.42 8.97
CA CYS A 76 -8.79 0.87 9.95
C CYS A 76 -9.29 0.68 11.40
N ASN A 77 -10.58 0.87 11.68
CA ASN A 77 -11.15 0.66 13.01
C ASN A 77 -11.13 -0.82 13.45
N GLU A 78 -11.31 -1.73 12.49
CA GLU A 78 -11.38 -3.18 12.70
C GLU A 78 -10.01 -3.85 12.79
N VAL A 79 -8.95 -3.20 12.28
CA VAL A 79 -7.58 -3.75 12.28
C VAL A 79 -6.65 -3.08 13.29
N ASN A 80 -5.63 -3.82 13.71
CA ASN A 80 -4.39 -3.24 14.22
C ASN A 80 -3.20 -4.14 13.84
N VAL A 81 -1.98 -3.69 14.15
CA VAL A 81 -0.75 -4.42 13.76
C VAL A 81 -0.66 -5.81 14.42
N GLY A 82 -1.16 -5.98 15.64
CA GLY A 82 -0.92 -7.18 16.46
C GLY A 82 -2.14 -8.04 16.78
N GLY A 83 -3.33 -7.71 16.28
CA GLY A 83 -4.59 -8.38 16.60
C GLY A 83 -5.10 -8.16 18.04
N VAL A 84 -4.63 -7.11 18.73
CA VAL A 84 -4.97 -6.90 20.15
C VAL A 84 -6.42 -6.45 20.31
N HIS A 85 -7.07 -6.83 21.41
CA HIS A 85 -8.47 -6.47 21.76
C HIS A 85 -9.51 -6.97 20.76
N GLY A 86 -9.34 -8.18 20.21
CA GLY A 86 -10.30 -8.79 19.28
C GLY A 86 -10.30 -8.18 17.88
N LYS A 87 -9.36 -7.28 17.59
CA LYS A 87 -9.17 -6.69 16.26
C LYS A 87 -8.44 -7.64 15.34
N ILE A 88 -8.62 -7.43 14.05
CA ILE A 88 -7.94 -8.20 13.02
C ILE A 88 -6.45 -7.83 13.02
N CYS A 89 -5.60 -8.86 12.98
CA CYS A 89 -4.16 -8.73 12.96
C CYS A 89 -3.66 -8.49 11.52
N LEU A 90 -3.15 -7.29 11.22
CA LEU A 90 -2.58 -7.01 9.89
C LEU A 90 -1.39 -7.91 9.56
N LYS A 91 -0.58 -8.31 10.55
CA LYS A 91 0.53 -9.24 10.37
C LYS A 91 0.11 -10.64 9.90
N LYS A 92 -1.17 -11.00 9.99
CA LYS A 92 -1.70 -12.25 9.40
C LYS A 92 -1.61 -12.24 7.87
N TYR A 93 -1.71 -11.05 7.27
CA TYR A 93 -1.63 -10.86 5.83
C TYR A 93 -0.19 -10.53 5.45
N THR A 94 0.70 -11.52 5.52
CA THR A 94 2.15 -11.33 5.41
C THR A 94 2.56 -10.56 4.16
N SER A 95 2.05 -10.94 2.98
CA SER A 95 2.42 -10.32 1.70
C SER A 95 1.95 -8.86 1.62
N LEU A 96 0.71 -8.60 2.05
CA LEU A 96 0.18 -7.23 2.11
C LEU A 96 0.90 -6.40 3.16
N TYR A 97 1.18 -6.97 4.33
CA TYR A 97 1.91 -6.33 5.42
C TYR A 97 3.32 -5.93 4.97
N ASP A 98 4.05 -6.85 4.36
CA ASP A 98 5.40 -6.60 3.86
C ASP A 98 5.41 -5.54 2.76
N ALA A 99 4.42 -5.54 1.87
CA ALA A 99 4.26 -4.49 0.87
C ALA A 99 3.99 -3.11 1.51
N ILE A 100 3.15 -3.04 2.54
CA ILE A 100 2.87 -1.79 3.29
C ILE A 100 4.12 -1.29 4.01
N ILE A 101 4.82 -2.17 4.74
CA ILE A 101 6.06 -1.84 5.46
C ILE A 101 7.15 -1.37 4.50
N SER A 102 7.28 -2.04 3.36
CA SER A 102 8.23 -1.65 2.31
C SER A 102 7.85 -0.34 1.60
N GLY A 103 6.55 -0.01 1.58
CA GLY A 103 6.07 1.29 1.12
C GLY A 103 6.44 2.39 2.11
N LEU A 104 6.22 2.15 3.40
CA LEU A 104 6.51 3.10 4.49
C LEU A 104 8.00 3.28 4.76
N SER A 105 8.84 2.27 4.51
CA SER A 105 10.29 2.34 4.73
C SER A 105 10.96 3.42 3.88
N ALA A 106 10.33 3.83 2.76
CA ALA A 106 10.79 4.97 1.96
C ALA A 106 10.59 6.32 2.67
N THR A 107 9.78 6.37 3.72
CA THR A 107 9.38 7.59 4.44
C THR A 107 9.77 7.59 5.92
N SER A 108 10.17 6.44 6.48
CA SER A 108 10.57 6.33 7.89
C SER A 108 11.57 5.21 8.14
N GLU A 109 12.52 5.47 9.05
CA GLU A 109 13.46 4.47 9.57
C GLU A 109 12.78 3.40 10.44
N LYS A 110 11.54 3.63 10.89
CA LYS A 110 10.78 2.71 11.76
C LYS A 110 9.37 2.49 11.20
N PRO A 111 9.24 1.77 10.07
CA PRO A 111 7.98 1.62 9.34
C PRO A 111 6.85 0.99 10.17
N ASP A 112 7.13 0.02 11.06
CA ASP A 112 6.11 -0.55 11.96
C ASP A 112 5.50 0.49 12.93
N LYS A 113 6.34 1.39 13.45
CA LYS A 113 5.88 2.47 14.33
C LYS A 113 5.07 3.50 13.55
N GLN A 114 5.50 3.81 12.33
CA GLN A 114 4.77 4.70 11.45
C GLN A 114 3.41 4.11 11.06
N LEU A 115 3.34 2.83 10.72
CA LEU A 115 2.07 2.13 10.45
C LEU A 115 1.11 2.22 11.64
N SER A 116 1.62 1.96 12.85
CA SER A 116 0.83 2.10 14.09
C SER A 116 0.30 3.53 14.28
N LYS A 117 1.13 4.53 13.95
CA LYS A 117 0.76 5.95 14.02
C LYS A 117 -0.28 6.33 12.95
N CYS A 118 -0.13 5.86 11.71
CA CYS A 118 -1.11 6.04 10.64
C CYS A 118 -2.48 5.51 11.06
N LEU A 119 -2.54 4.27 11.56
CA LEU A 119 -3.78 3.67 12.07
C LEU A 119 -4.38 4.50 13.22
N HIS A 120 -3.56 4.98 14.16
CA HIS A 120 -4.04 5.81 15.26
C HIS A 120 -4.63 7.14 14.78
N ILE A 121 -3.98 7.82 13.83
CA ILE A 121 -4.44 9.11 13.29
C ILE A 121 -5.74 8.96 12.52
N VAL A 122 -5.85 7.94 11.64
CA VAL A 122 -7.09 7.67 10.90
C VAL A 122 -8.26 7.38 11.85
N LYS A 123 -8.02 6.63 12.93
CA LYS A 123 -9.02 6.37 13.98
C LYS A 123 -9.45 7.65 14.71
N LYS A 124 -8.49 8.53 15.03
CA LYS A 124 -8.77 9.78 15.74
C LYS A 124 -9.56 10.78 14.90
N LYS A 125 -9.39 10.79 13.57
CA LYS A 125 -10.20 11.61 12.64
C LYS A 125 -11.70 11.26 12.64
N ALA A 126 -12.10 10.12 13.22
CA ALA A 126 -13.50 9.67 13.26
C ALA A 126 -14.30 10.23 14.45
N VAL A 127 -13.64 11.00 15.33
CA VAL A 127 -14.23 11.71 16.48
C VAL A 127 -14.24 13.20 16.18
#